data_AF-A0A969DYD1-F1
#
_entry.id   AF-A0A969DYD1-F1
#
_cell.length_a   1.000
_cell.length_b   1.000
_cell.length_c   1.000
_cell.angle_alpha   90.00
_cell.angle_beta   90.00
_cell.angle_gamma   90.00
#
_symmetry.space_group_name_H-M   'P 1'
#
loop_
_entity.id
_entity.type
_entity.pdbx_description
1 polymer ?
#
loop_
_entity_poly.entity_id
_entity_poly.type
_entity_poly.pdbx_seq_one_letter_code
_entity_poly.pdbx_strand_id
1 'polypeptide(L)'
;MTLNCEDARERLQQHLQQQRYYLAATLLANRLIKHGYVATVALFEAAGGYELAPGSLQAALQSIQGSPEGEIIAQVLHSPYGCCFVGDRTAAGLNTTYTVGLWNSFWHPEIICVGQPALVARLVLNLQAEQIAEGMPPVLNEPVAIGGSSPEPGESASQVLFRPCGDEAKRLHMPKAVWFHGNGEFSAIQMIWPDHQQRWPWEEGVSAQDAQQLLV
;
A
#
# COMPACT_ATOMS: atom_id res chain seq x y z
N MET A 1 31.60 7.64 -26.74
CA MET A 1 30.75 6.59 -26.18
C MET A 1 29.57 7.27 -25.51
N THR A 2 28.53 7.57 -26.27
CA THR A 2 27.30 8.21 -25.77
C THR A 2 26.51 7.17 -24.99
N LEU A 3 26.52 7.27 -23.65
CA LEU A 3 25.57 6.55 -22.81
C LEU A 3 24.17 6.88 -23.30
N ASN A 4 23.42 5.87 -23.75
CA ASN A 4 22.05 6.05 -24.21
C ASN A 4 21.21 6.56 -23.02
N CYS A 5 20.40 7.58 -23.25
CA CYS A 5 19.62 8.23 -22.19
C CYS A 5 18.59 7.26 -21.56
N GLU A 6 18.18 6.23 -22.31
CA GLU A 6 17.36 5.11 -21.84
C GLU A 6 18.12 4.19 -20.87
N ASP A 7 19.35 3.77 -21.21
CA ASP A 7 20.18 2.95 -20.31
C ASP A 7 20.47 3.65 -18.98
N ALA A 8 20.65 4.98 -19.01
CA ALA A 8 20.88 5.78 -17.81
C ALA A 8 19.60 5.86 -16.93
N ARG A 9 18.42 5.96 -17.56
CA ARG A 9 17.12 5.92 -16.87
C ARG A 9 16.83 4.55 -16.27
N GLU A 10 17.07 3.46 -17.00
CA GLU A 10 16.91 2.10 -16.49
C GLU A 10 17.85 1.83 -15.31
N ARG A 11 19.13 2.23 -15.41
CA ARG A 11 20.08 2.08 -14.29
C ARG A 11 19.69 2.91 -13.08
N LEU A 12 19.17 4.13 -13.28
CA LEU A 12 18.67 4.96 -12.20
C LEU A 12 17.42 4.34 -11.55
N GLN A 13 16.49 3.81 -12.34
CA GLN A 13 15.31 3.10 -11.84
C GLN A 13 15.70 1.83 -11.07
N GLN A 14 16.63 1.02 -11.60
CA GLN A 14 17.18 -0.15 -10.91
C GLN A 14 17.87 0.26 -9.59
N HIS A 15 18.63 1.34 -9.59
CA HIS A 15 19.30 1.84 -8.38
C HIS A 15 18.30 2.36 -7.33
N LEU A 16 17.29 3.13 -7.74
CA LEU A 16 16.22 3.61 -6.86
C LEU A 16 15.39 2.46 -6.31
N GLN A 17 15.10 1.46 -7.14
CA GLN A 17 14.44 0.23 -6.73
C GLN A 17 15.31 -0.52 -5.70
N GLN A 18 16.61 -0.66 -5.93
CA GLN A 18 17.55 -1.30 -5.00
C GLN A 18 17.68 -0.53 -3.67
N GLN A 19 17.67 0.81 -3.70
CA GLN A 19 17.65 1.64 -2.49
C GLN A 19 16.33 1.51 -1.71
N ARG A 20 15.18 1.44 -2.40
CA ARG A 20 13.87 1.16 -1.78
C ARG A 20 13.85 -0.21 -1.10
N TYR A 21 14.38 -1.23 -1.78
CA TYR A 21 14.56 -2.57 -1.23
C TYR A 21 15.41 -2.54 0.04
N TYR A 22 16.53 -1.82 0.01
CA TYR A 22 17.44 -1.72 1.15
C TYR A 22 16.80 -1.01 2.36
N LEU A 23 16.11 0.11 2.13
CA LEU A 23 15.42 0.85 3.19
C LEU A 23 14.27 0.05 3.80
N ALA A 24 13.44 -0.58 2.95
CA ALA A 24 12.35 -1.44 3.39
C ALA A 24 12.89 -2.63 4.20
N ALA A 25 13.92 -3.30 3.70
CA ALA A 25 14.53 -4.45 4.36
C ALA A 25 15.22 -4.07 5.69
N THR A 26 15.88 -2.91 5.78
CA THR A 26 16.56 -2.44 7.00
C THR A 26 15.56 -2.02 8.09
N LEU A 27 14.51 -1.29 7.73
CA LEU A 27 13.43 -0.93 8.67
C LEU A 27 12.70 -2.18 9.17
N LEU A 28 12.56 -3.18 8.31
CA LEU A 28 11.95 -4.46 8.60
C LEU A 28 12.82 -5.32 9.53
N ALA A 29 14.12 -5.42 9.26
CA ALA A 29 15.07 -6.17 10.08
C ALA A 29 15.08 -5.64 11.52
N ASN A 30 15.13 -4.31 11.70
CA ASN A 30 15.09 -3.66 13.01
C ASN A 30 13.80 -3.95 13.79
N ARG A 31 12.68 -4.24 13.11
CA ARG A 31 11.40 -4.58 13.76
C ARG A 31 11.27 -6.07 14.08
N LEU A 32 11.81 -6.95 13.24
CA LEU A 32 11.94 -8.37 13.55
C LEU A 32 12.78 -8.58 14.83
N ILE A 33 13.83 -7.76 15.07
CA ILE A 33 14.56 -7.70 16.35
C ILE A 33 13.61 -7.44 17.52
N LYS A 34 12.80 -6.39 17.41
CA LYS A 34 11.94 -5.90 18.51
C LYS A 34 10.86 -6.91 18.92
N HIS A 35 10.46 -7.81 18.02
CA HIS A 35 9.45 -8.84 18.27
C HIS A 35 10.03 -10.24 18.52
N GLY A 36 11.34 -10.37 18.74
CA GLY A 36 11.97 -11.62 19.19
C GLY A 36 12.41 -12.57 18.08
N TYR A 37 12.41 -12.13 16.82
CA TYR A 37 12.90 -12.92 15.67
C TYR A 37 14.43 -12.82 15.51
N VAL A 38 15.17 -13.11 16.59
CA VAL A 38 16.63 -12.91 16.71
C VAL A 38 17.43 -13.70 15.66
N ALA A 39 16.94 -14.87 15.22
CA ALA A 39 17.58 -15.67 14.18
C ALA A 39 17.55 -15.03 12.78
N THR A 40 16.46 -14.32 12.45
CA THR A 40 16.28 -13.62 11.17
C THR A 40 17.18 -12.39 11.07
N VAL A 41 17.55 -11.82 12.21
CA VAL A 41 18.42 -10.64 12.36
C VAL A 41 19.87 -11.01 12.18
N ALA A 42 20.31 -12.13 12.77
CA ALA A 42 21.68 -12.64 12.57
C ALA A 42 21.99 -12.92 11.10
N LEU A 43 20.98 -13.36 10.32
CA LEU A 43 21.09 -13.53 8.86
C LEU A 43 21.20 -12.18 8.12
N PHE A 44 20.56 -11.13 8.64
CA PHE A 44 20.59 -9.79 8.07
C PHE A 44 21.89 -9.04 8.39
N GLU A 45 22.40 -9.18 9.61
CA GLU A 45 23.69 -8.61 10.06
C GLU A 45 24.88 -9.32 9.41
N ALA A 46 24.83 -10.64 9.23
CA ALA A 46 25.85 -11.40 8.50
C ALA A 46 25.91 -11.03 7.00
N ALA A 47 24.85 -10.43 6.45
CA ALA A 47 24.81 -9.89 5.09
C ALA A 47 25.43 -8.49 4.99
N GLY A 48 25.82 -7.84 6.10
CA GLY A 48 26.66 -6.65 6.06
C GLY A 48 26.09 -5.47 5.27
N GLY A 49 25.00 -4.85 5.78
CA GLY A 49 24.72 -3.40 5.75
C GLY A 49 24.85 -2.57 4.45
N TYR A 50 25.17 -3.13 3.30
CA TYR A 50 25.26 -2.47 1.99
C TYR A 50 25.16 -3.48 0.84
N GLU A 51 25.44 -4.76 1.10
CA GLU A 51 25.16 -5.86 0.16
C GLU A 51 24.29 -6.89 0.84
N LEU A 52 22.96 -6.71 0.80
CA LEU A 52 22.10 -7.89 0.93
C LEU A 52 22.42 -8.81 -0.24
N ALA A 53 23.39 -9.71 -0.05
CA ALA A 53 23.60 -10.83 -0.95
C ALA A 53 22.22 -11.47 -1.12
N PRO A 54 21.71 -11.66 -2.35
CA PRO A 54 20.36 -12.16 -2.59
C PRO A 54 19.99 -13.39 -1.73
N GLY A 55 20.99 -14.23 -1.40
CA GLY A 55 20.84 -15.38 -0.51
C GLY A 55 20.48 -15.07 0.95
N SER A 56 20.93 -13.95 1.52
CA SER A 56 20.65 -13.60 2.92
C SER A 56 19.24 -13.05 3.11
N LEU A 57 18.76 -12.22 2.18
CA LEU A 57 17.34 -11.83 2.13
C LEU A 57 16.46 -13.05 1.93
N GLN A 58 16.87 -13.98 1.06
CA GLN A 58 16.12 -15.20 0.81
C GLN A 58 16.08 -16.13 2.03
N ALA A 59 17.17 -16.27 2.78
CA ALA A 59 17.19 -17.04 4.04
C ALA A 59 16.32 -16.40 5.13
N ALA A 60 16.33 -15.06 5.24
CA ALA A 60 15.45 -14.33 6.14
C ALA A 60 13.97 -14.52 5.76
N LEU A 61 13.63 -14.39 4.47
CA LEU A 61 12.29 -14.65 3.93
C LEU A 61 11.84 -16.10 4.16
N GLN A 62 12.75 -17.07 4.01
CA GLN A 62 12.50 -18.49 4.31
C GLN A 62 12.21 -18.71 5.80
N SER A 63 12.89 -17.98 6.70
CA SER A 63 12.70 -18.12 8.16
C SER A 63 11.34 -17.63 8.65
N ILE A 64 10.70 -16.73 7.90
CA ILE A 64 9.35 -16.19 8.17
C ILE A 64 8.30 -16.77 7.21
N GLN A 65 8.70 -17.66 6.31
CA GLN A 65 7.82 -18.22 5.30
C GLN A 65 6.73 -19.07 5.96
N GLY A 66 5.47 -18.77 5.65
CA GLY A 66 4.31 -19.45 6.26
C GLY A 66 3.79 -18.80 7.54
N SER A 67 4.40 -17.71 8.03
CA SER A 67 3.73 -16.82 8.98
C SER A 67 2.93 -15.75 8.22
N PRO A 68 1.77 -15.30 8.74
CA PRO A 68 1.00 -14.19 8.16
C PRO A 68 1.84 -12.91 7.97
N GLU A 69 2.79 -12.67 8.87
CA GLU A 69 3.73 -11.57 8.84
C GLU A 69 4.74 -11.71 7.69
N GLY A 70 5.30 -12.90 7.50
CA GLY A 70 6.26 -13.18 6.44
C GLY A 70 5.64 -13.14 5.05
N GLU A 71 4.36 -13.51 4.92
CA GLU A 71 3.61 -13.37 3.66
C GLU A 71 3.46 -11.91 3.23
N ILE A 72 3.14 -11.01 4.17
CA ILE A 72 3.04 -9.57 3.88
C ILE A 72 4.39 -9.02 3.44
N ILE A 73 5.43 -9.35 4.19
CA ILE A 73 6.80 -8.95 3.88
C ILE A 73 7.19 -9.40 2.47
N ALA A 74 6.98 -10.69 2.16
CA ALA A 74 7.30 -11.23 0.86
C ALA A 74 6.51 -10.52 -0.25
N GLN A 75 5.22 -10.24 -0.05
CA GLN A 75 4.41 -9.56 -1.05
C GLN A 75 4.83 -8.12 -1.28
N VAL A 76 5.18 -7.36 -0.23
CA VAL A 76 5.68 -5.98 -0.37
C VAL A 76 6.97 -5.97 -1.18
N LEU A 77 7.91 -6.88 -0.87
CA LEU A 77 9.19 -6.97 -1.56
C LEU A 77 9.04 -7.44 -3.01
N HIS A 78 8.20 -8.42 -3.30
CA HIS A 78 8.04 -8.93 -4.68
C HIS A 78 7.05 -8.12 -5.52
N SER A 79 6.40 -7.10 -4.94
CA SER A 79 5.47 -6.23 -5.66
C SER A 79 6.23 -5.26 -6.57
N PRO A 80 5.82 -5.10 -7.85
CA PRO A 80 6.40 -4.10 -8.75
C PRO A 80 6.22 -2.67 -8.23
N TYR A 81 5.21 -2.45 -7.38
CA TYR A 81 4.88 -1.16 -6.77
C TYR A 81 5.34 -1.07 -5.31
N GLY A 82 6.14 -2.02 -4.80
CA GLY A 82 6.67 -1.95 -3.43
C GLY A 82 5.58 -1.87 -2.35
N CYS A 83 4.39 -2.40 -2.62
CA CYS A 83 3.29 -2.51 -1.66
C CYS A 83 2.49 -3.80 -1.87
N CYS A 84 1.87 -4.32 -0.81
CA CYS A 84 0.91 -5.42 -0.89
C CYS A 84 -0.50 -4.97 -0.49
N PHE A 85 -1.48 -5.84 -0.67
CA PHE A 85 -2.89 -5.56 -0.38
C PHE A 85 -3.42 -6.57 0.63
N VAL A 86 -3.93 -6.06 1.73
CA VAL A 86 -4.57 -6.88 2.77
C VAL A 86 -6.06 -6.64 2.70
N GLY A 87 -6.82 -7.69 2.36
CA GLY A 87 -8.27 -7.72 2.51
C GLY A 87 -8.62 -8.44 3.80
N ASP A 88 -9.35 -7.79 4.70
CA ASP A 88 -9.78 -8.38 5.95
C ASP A 88 -11.18 -7.88 6.35
N ARG A 89 -11.90 -8.72 7.10
CA ARG A 89 -13.08 -8.28 7.82
C ARG A 89 -12.64 -7.83 9.19
N THR A 90 -12.72 -6.53 9.43
CA THR A 90 -12.27 -5.93 10.69
C THR A 90 -13.13 -6.41 11.86
N ALA A 91 -12.64 -6.22 13.09
CA ALA A 91 -13.41 -6.49 14.31
C ALA A 91 -14.73 -5.71 14.37
N ALA A 92 -14.81 -4.58 13.66
CA ALA A 92 -16.02 -3.78 13.48
C ALA A 92 -16.99 -4.35 12.42
N GLY A 93 -16.72 -5.52 11.84
CA GLY A 93 -17.56 -6.18 10.84
C GLY A 93 -17.43 -5.64 9.42
N LEU A 94 -16.64 -4.59 9.20
CA LEU A 94 -16.44 -3.97 7.88
C LEU A 94 -15.45 -4.75 7.03
N ASN A 95 -15.79 -4.92 5.75
CA ASN A 95 -14.84 -5.34 4.73
C ASN A 95 -13.91 -4.17 4.43
N THR A 96 -12.62 -4.35 4.70
CA THR A 96 -11.61 -3.35 4.38
C THR A 96 -10.50 -3.99 3.57
N THR A 97 -10.10 -3.33 2.50
CA THR A 97 -8.88 -3.68 1.76
C THR A 97 -7.97 -2.48 1.77
N TYR A 98 -6.70 -2.68 2.11
CA TYR A 98 -5.76 -1.57 2.23
C TYR A 98 -4.36 -1.95 1.74
N THR A 99 -3.57 -0.91 1.44
CA THR A 99 -2.18 -1.06 1.06
C THR A 99 -1.27 -1.18 2.29
N VAL A 100 -0.16 -1.88 2.11
CA VAL A 100 0.96 -1.91 3.05
C VAL A 100 2.24 -1.72 2.25
N GLY A 101 3.02 -0.68 2.53
CA GLY A 101 4.33 -0.42 1.91
C GLY A 101 4.41 0.88 1.11
N LEU A 102 3.30 1.55 0.79
CA LEU A 102 3.34 2.83 0.04
C LEU A 102 4.13 3.91 0.77
N TRP A 103 4.02 3.94 2.11
CA TRP A 103 4.74 4.91 2.92
C TRP A 103 6.26 4.75 2.80
N ASN A 104 6.76 3.51 2.78
CA ASN A 104 8.19 3.23 2.70
C ASN A 104 8.72 3.35 1.26
N SER A 105 7.91 2.94 0.28
CA SER A 105 8.33 2.89 -1.12
C SER A 105 8.26 4.26 -1.80
N PHE A 106 7.26 5.08 -1.47
CA PHE A 106 6.98 6.34 -2.17
C PHE A 106 6.78 7.53 -1.26
N TRP A 107 6.93 7.38 0.07
CA TRP A 107 6.52 8.41 1.03
C TRP A 107 5.04 8.79 0.87
N HIS A 108 4.21 7.86 0.40
CA HIS A 108 2.79 8.13 0.17
C HIS A 108 1.95 7.55 1.31
N PRO A 109 0.89 8.23 1.79
CA PRO A 109 -0.04 7.64 2.75
C PRO A 109 -0.55 6.27 2.30
N GLU A 110 -0.74 5.34 3.24
CA GLU A 110 -1.41 4.08 2.90
C GLU A 110 -2.88 4.36 2.53
N ILE A 111 -3.43 3.57 1.61
CA ILE A 111 -4.78 3.76 1.11
C ILE A 111 -5.66 2.64 1.66
N ILE A 112 -6.79 3.01 2.26
CA ILE A 112 -7.83 2.07 2.71
C ILE A 112 -9.11 2.24 1.89
N CYS A 113 -9.66 1.12 1.44
CA CYS A 113 -10.95 1.01 0.77
C CYS A 113 -11.92 0.23 1.67
N VAL A 114 -13.09 0.81 1.94
CA VAL A 114 -14.11 0.26 2.85
C VAL A 114 -15.35 -0.15 2.06
N GLY A 115 -15.95 -1.29 2.42
CA GLY A 115 -17.28 -1.70 1.92
C GLY A 115 -17.27 -2.37 0.55
N GLN A 116 -16.17 -2.28 -0.20
CA GLN A 116 -16.05 -2.93 -1.51
C GLN A 116 -15.70 -4.42 -1.41
N PRO A 117 -16.11 -5.25 -2.38
CA PRO A 117 -15.60 -6.61 -2.51
C PRO A 117 -14.07 -6.61 -2.62
N ALA A 118 -13.40 -7.51 -1.91
CA ALA A 118 -11.94 -7.51 -1.80
C ALA A 118 -11.21 -7.54 -3.15
N LEU A 119 -11.75 -8.27 -4.14
CA LEU A 119 -11.21 -8.30 -5.50
C LEU A 119 -11.29 -6.93 -6.19
N VAL A 120 -12.44 -6.25 -6.12
CA VAL A 120 -12.64 -4.91 -6.70
C VAL A 120 -11.72 -3.91 -6.02
N ALA A 121 -11.71 -3.90 -4.68
CA ALA A 121 -10.86 -3.00 -3.92
C ALA A 121 -9.38 -3.20 -4.27
N ARG A 122 -8.92 -4.45 -4.36
CA ARG A 122 -7.53 -4.76 -4.73
C ARG A 122 -7.18 -4.33 -6.15
N LEU A 123 -8.07 -4.49 -7.13
CA LEU A 123 -7.84 -4.04 -8.50
C LEU A 123 -7.66 -2.52 -8.56
N VAL A 124 -8.52 -1.78 -7.89
CA VAL A 124 -8.48 -0.31 -7.91
C VAL A 124 -7.29 0.23 -7.13
N LEU A 125 -6.96 -0.38 -5.99
CA LEU A 125 -5.77 -0.02 -5.23
C LEU A 125 -4.47 -0.34 -5.99
N ASN A 126 -4.44 -1.39 -6.81
CA ASN A 126 -3.32 -1.66 -7.71
C ASN A 126 -3.12 -0.54 -8.73
N LEU A 127 -4.20 -0.13 -9.41
CA LEU A 127 -4.15 0.97 -10.38
C LEU A 127 -3.66 2.27 -9.71
N GLN A 128 -4.11 2.53 -8.48
CA GLN A 128 -3.67 3.70 -7.75
C GLN A 128 -2.20 3.60 -7.33
N ALA A 129 -1.73 2.41 -6.91
CA ALA A 129 -0.33 2.17 -6.56
C ALA A 129 0.59 2.34 -7.77
N GLU A 130 0.15 1.92 -8.96
CA GLU A 130 0.84 2.15 -10.23
C GLU A 130 0.98 3.64 -10.53
N GLN A 131 -0.12 4.41 -10.46
CA GLN A 131 -0.07 5.87 -10.65
C GLN A 131 0.84 6.57 -9.64
N ILE A 132 0.82 6.15 -8.37
CA ILE A 132 1.73 6.69 -7.35
C ILE A 132 3.19 6.36 -7.67
N ALA A 133 3.46 5.13 -8.14
CA ALA A 133 4.80 4.72 -8.54
C ALA A 133 5.33 5.51 -9.74
N GLU A 134 4.44 5.93 -10.64
CA GLU A 134 4.72 6.82 -11.77
C GLU A 134 4.87 8.30 -11.37
N GLY A 135 4.66 8.64 -10.09
CA GLY A 135 4.76 10.02 -9.60
C GLY A 135 3.49 10.84 -9.79
N MET A 136 2.34 10.19 -9.98
CA MET A 136 1.02 10.81 -10.10
C MET A 136 0.14 10.45 -8.89
N PRO A 137 0.46 10.96 -7.68
CA PRO A 137 -0.38 10.71 -6.50
C PRO A 137 -1.74 11.41 -6.65
N PRO A 138 -2.80 10.87 -6.03
CA PRO A 138 -4.12 11.49 -6.09
C PRO A 138 -4.16 12.80 -5.31
N VAL A 139 -4.92 13.76 -5.81
CA VAL A 139 -5.20 15.00 -5.09
C VAL A 139 -6.31 14.75 -4.06
N LEU A 140 -6.08 15.18 -2.82
CA LEU A 140 -7.05 14.97 -1.75
C LEU A 140 -8.28 15.86 -1.94
N ASN A 141 -9.45 15.29 -1.65
CA ASN A 141 -10.76 15.94 -1.78
C ASN A 141 -11.13 16.37 -3.22
N GLU A 142 -10.42 15.88 -4.24
CA GLU A 142 -10.77 16.08 -5.65
C GLU A 142 -11.15 14.75 -6.30
N PRO A 143 -12.22 14.69 -7.12
CA PRO A 143 -12.63 13.45 -7.76
C PRO A 143 -11.53 12.93 -8.71
N VAL A 144 -11.14 11.68 -8.51
CA VAL A 144 -10.16 10.98 -9.33
C VAL A 144 -10.86 9.89 -10.13
N ALA A 145 -10.69 9.89 -11.45
CA ALA A 145 -11.21 8.83 -12.30
C ALA A 145 -10.42 7.53 -12.08
N ILE A 146 -11.13 6.45 -11.82
CA ILE A 146 -10.53 5.11 -11.72
C ILE A 146 -10.52 4.46 -13.10
N GLY A 147 -9.37 3.90 -13.50
CA GLY A 147 -9.26 3.06 -14.71
C GLY A 147 -8.59 3.72 -15.91
N GLY A 148 -8.11 4.96 -15.81
CA GLY A 148 -7.21 5.59 -16.79
C GLY A 148 -7.80 5.89 -18.18
N SER A 149 -8.92 5.28 -18.54
CA SER A 149 -9.65 5.54 -19.78
C SER A 149 -10.57 6.75 -19.60
N SER A 150 -10.52 7.69 -20.56
CA SER A 150 -11.60 8.68 -20.68
C SER A 150 -12.91 7.92 -20.89
N PRO A 151 -13.98 8.23 -20.13
CA PRO A 151 -15.26 7.56 -20.33
C PRO A 151 -15.75 7.83 -21.76
N GLU A 152 -16.39 6.84 -22.36
CA GLU A 152 -17.03 7.00 -23.67
C GLU A 152 -18.09 8.12 -23.61
N PRO A 153 -18.40 8.79 -24.72
CA PRO A 153 -19.44 9.82 -24.75
C PRO A 153 -20.79 9.27 -24.24
N GLY A 154 -21.22 9.74 -23.07
CA GLY A 154 -22.46 9.30 -22.41
C GLY A 154 -22.26 8.38 -21.20
N GLU A 155 -21.03 7.95 -20.92
CA GLU A 155 -20.68 7.25 -19.68
C GLU A 155 -20.14 8.24 -18.65
N SER A 156 -20.52 8.05 -17.39
CA SER A 156 -19.86 8.73 -16.28
C SER A 156 -18.66 7.91 -15.85
N ALA A 157 -17.47 8.50 -15.84
CA ALA A 157 -16.30 7.83 -15.26
C ALA A 157 -16.62 7.48 -13.80
N SER A 158 -16.31 6.25 -13.38
CA SER A 158 -16.33 5.89 -11.97
C SER A 158 -15.27 6.70 -11.25
N GLN A 159 -15.72 7.70 -10.47
CA GLN A 159 -14.86 8.57 -9.70
C GLN A 159 -14.77 8.11 -8.26
N VAL A 160 -13.63 8.39 -7.64
CA VAL A 160 -13.44 8.24 -6.19
C VAL A 160 -12.86 9.51 -5.60
N LEU A 161 -13.05 9.71 -4.30
CA LEU A 161 -12.38 10.75 -3.53
C LEU A 161 -11.36 10.16 -2.58
N PHE A 162 -10.29 10.91 -2.32
CA PHE A 162 -9.32 10.56 -1.29
C PHE A 162 -9.41 11.55 -0.15
N ARG A 163 -9.65 11.06 1.07
CA ARG A 163 -9.72 11.89 2.27
C ARG A 163 -8.80 11.34 3.37
N PRO A 164 -8.25 12.18 4.24
CA PRO A 164 -7.48 11.71 5.39
C PRO A 164 -8.27 10.69 6.23
N CYS A 165 -7.60 9.64 6.66
CA CYS A 165 -8.14 8.65 7.59
C CYS A 165 -7.64 8.98 9.01
N GLY A 166 -8.55 8.99 9.98
CA GLY A 166 -8.24 9.26 11.38
C GLY A 166 -7.33 8.20 12.01
N ASP A 167 -6.52 8.59 12.98
CA ASP A 167 -5.54 7.70 13.62
C ASP A 167 -6.17 6.50 14.32
N GLU A 168 -7.35 6.68 14.93
CA GLU A 168 -8.10 5.59 15.55
C GLU A 168 -8.62 4.60 14.51
N ALA A 169 -9.21 5.11 13.43
CA ALA A 169 -9.70 4.29 12.33
C ALA A 169 -8.56 3.51 11.65
N LYS A 170 -7.40 4.15 11.43
CA LYS A 170 -6.18 3.49 10.97
C LYS A 170 -5.77 2.33 11.87
N ARG A 171 -5.78 2.53 13.19
CA ARG A 171 -5.44 1.46 14.16
C ARG A 171 -6.43 0.30 14.14
N LEU A 172 -7.72 0.61 14.04
CA LEU A 172 -8.78 -0.39 14.07
C LEU A 172 -8.90 -1.19 12.76
N HIS A 173 -8.74 -0.51 11.62
CA HIS A 173 -9.05 -1.08 10.31
C HIS A 173 -7.82 -1.50 9.50
N MET A 174 -6.60 -1.07 9.89
CA MET A 174 -5.36 -1.43 9.20
C MET A 174 -4.33 -2.11 10.13
N PRO A 175 -4.72 -3.14 10.91
CA PRO A 175 -3.85 -3.71 11.95
C PRO A 175 -2.52 -4.24 11.39
N LYS A 176 -2.52 -4.79 10.17
CA LYS A 176 -1.29 -5.30 9.55
C LYS A 176 -0.39 -4.16 9.04
N ALA A 177 -0.95 -3.06 8.57
CA ALA A 177 -0.17 -1.86 8.22
C ALA A 177 0.42 -1.21 9.48
N VAL A 178 -0.34 -1.16 10.57
CA VAL A 178 0.14 -0.68 11.88
C VAL A 178 1.28 -1.51 12.42
N TRP A 179 1.17 -2.83 12.31
CA TRP A 179 2.25 -3.75 12.65
C TRP A 179 3.49 -3.51 11.76
N PHE A 180 3.30 -3.47 10.44
CA PHE A 180 4.40 -3.31 9.46
C PHE A 180 5.16 -2.00 9.65
N HIS A 181 4.43 -0.89 9.81
CA HIS A 181 4.98 0.45 10.05
C HIS A 181 5.35 0.70 11.52
N GLY A 182 5.24 -0.31 12.38
CA GLY A 182 5.82 -0.26 13.70
C GLY A 182 5.08 0.61 14.73
N ASN A 183 3.79 0.39 14.91
CA ASN A 183 2.86 1.10 15.81
C ASN A 183 2.20 2.36 15.20
N GLY A 184 2.13 2.46 13.88
CA GLY A 184 1.25 3.43 13.22
C GLY A 184 1.88 4.79 12.92
N GLU A 185 3.20 4.88 12.82
CA GLU A 185 3.94 6.07 12.32
C GLU A 185 3.83 6.22 10.80
N PHE A 186 2.62 6.15 10.27
CA PHE A 186 2.31 6.39 8.86
C PHE A 186 1.00 7.15 8.74
N SER A 187 0.87 7.95 7.69
CA SER A 187 -0.40 8.57 7.30
C SER A 187 -1.25 7.60 6.50
N ALA A 188 -2.57 7.69 6.64
CA ALA A 188 -3.50 6.91 5.84
C ALA A 188 -4.56 7.82 5.21
N ILE A 189 -5.03 7.44 4.03
CA ILE A 189 -6.13 8.08 3.32
C ILE A 189 -7.19 7.04 2.97
N GLN A 190 -8.46 7.41 3.09
CA GLN A 190 -9.57 6.58 2.64
C GLN A 190 -9.91 6.89 1.18
N MET A 191 -10.04 5.83 0.39
CA MET A 191 -10.66 5.86 -0.93
C MET A 191 -12.19 5.76 -0.77
N ILE A 192 -12.86 6.82 -1.22
CA ILE A 192 -14.30 7.02 -1.03
C ILE A 192 -15.03 6.86 -2.35
N TRP A 193 -16.08 6.04 -2.35
CA TRP A 193 -16.93 5.80 -3.50
C TRP A 193 -18.22 6.61 -3.38
N PRO A 194 -18.73 7.18 -4.49
CA PRO A 194 -20.09 7.65 -4.53
C PRO A 194 -21.07 6.46 -4.58
N ASP A 195 -22.36 6.73 -4.34
CA ASP A 195 -23.43 5.77 -4.54
C ASP A 195 -23.66 5.48 -6.05
N HIS A 196 -24.61 4.59 -6.36
CA HIS A 196 -24.97 4.25 -7.74
C HIS A 196 -25.52 5.45 -8.55
N GLN A 197 -25.93 6.53 -7.88
CA GLN A 197 -26.42 7.77 -8.49
C GLN A 197 -25.32 8.85 -8.56
N GLN A 198 -24.06 8.48 -8.33
CA GLN A 198 -22.90 9.39 -8.30
C GLN A 198 -22.95 10.44 -7.18
N ARG A 199 -23.62 10.13 -6.07
CA ARG A 199 -23.70 11.01 -4.90
C ARG A 199 -22.72 10.59 -3.83
N TRP A 200 -22.04 11.56 -3.23
CA TRP A 200 -21.07 11.27 -2.17
C TRP A 200 -21.76 10.88 -0.86
N PRO A 201 -21.11 10.10 0.04
CA PRO A 201 -21.74 9.63 1.27
C PRO A 201 -22.30 10.72 2.20
N TRP A 202 -21.85 11.95 2.06
CA TRP A 202 -22.32 13.11 2.84
C TRP A 202 -23.39 13.95 2.14
N GLU A 203 -23.76 13.63 0.90
CA GLU A 203 -24.77 14.37 0.16
C GLU A 203 -26.18 14.04 0.62
N GLU A 204 -27.07 15.03 0.49
CA GLU A 204 -28.46 14.88 0.88
C GLU A 204 -29.16 13.81 0.02
N GLY A 205 -29.93 12.94 0.68
CA GLY A 205 -30.67 11.86 0.02
C GLY A 205 -29.88 10.56 -0.21
N VAL A 206 -28.63 10.46 0.25
CA VAL A 206 -27.92 9.18 0.36
C VAL A 206 -28.36 8.48 1.64
N SER A 207 -28.85 7.25 1.53
CA SER A 207 -29.30 6.48 2.69
C SER A 207 -28.10 5.98 3.51
N ALA A 208 -28.28 5.77 4.81
CA ALA A 208 -27.22 5.19 5.65
C ALA A 208 -26.79 3.77 5.23
N GLN A 209 -27.61 3.06 4.44
CA GLN A 209 -27.29 1.74 3.91
C GLN A 209 -26.45 1.83 2.63
N ASP A 210 -26.65 2.87 1.83
CA ASP A 210 -25.92 3.13 0.59
C ASP A 210 -24.65 3.95 0.82
N ALA A 211 -24.60 4.72 1.92
CA ALA A 211 -23.46 5.52 2.31
C ALA A 211 -22.30 4.63 2.73
N GLN A 212 -21.16 4.76 2.03
CA GLN A 212 -19.92 4.19 2.51
C GLN A 212 -19.56 4.80 3.87
N GLN A 213 -19.17 3.96 4.82
CA GLN A 213 -18.70 4.43 6.12
C GLN A 213 -17.42 5.27 5.97
N LEU A 214 -17.44 6.48 6.52
CA LEU A 214 -16.31 7.40 6.55
C LEU A 214 -15.43 7.12 7.78
N LEU A 215 -14.12 7.15 7.58
CA LEU A 215 -13.08 6.87 8.57
C LEU A 215 -12.36 8.15 9.05
N VAL A 216 -13.07 9.28 9.07
CA VAL A 216 -12.54 10.60 9.45
C VAL A 216 -12.42 10.77 10.97
#